data_AF-A0A067CDE1-F1
#
_entry.id   AF-A0A067CDE1-F1
#
_cell.length_a   1.000
_cell.length_b   1.000
_cell.length_c   1.000
_cell.angle_alpha   90.00
_cell.angle_beta   90.00
_cell.angle_gamma   90.00
#
_symmetry.space_group_name_H-M   'P 1'
#
loop_
_entity.id
_entity.type
_entity.pdbx_description
1 polymer ?
#
loop_
_entity_poly.entity_id
_entity_poly.type
_entity_poly.pdbx_seq_one_letter_code
_entity_poly.pdbx_strand_id
1 'polypeptide(L)'
;MSRFVPCTAILLSAALALLFNVIWRAQLPAPLDVPPADGRFAGAAAYKSLATIARAKHPIATDAKNDVYSYLYDSLEALRAAHPRLVLDTPRATRLADDLPSTHTPAVPRDDDACANASWYFNKTQIIARVPGTSNDSILLTAHFESVAPSDAGVAVLLQVLSTLLARNATSTHSLVVFFNNQGEENGLCGSRWFVEQHLLSTYNAKAFLNVQGGNAGGRAILLRTTDDALAFLYASVAPHPHMNSLGGVLLQVLGSRSDYEVYQPAGIPGLDVAFYEQYADARDDAVDFMSPSELQFCGDNILAVTSALLALPTLQFDATGSAVYFDVLGSFGISLTPWVRVALTLVAMSLAALVLGVSYHSFPLYDTMIVVTPKAFALSVLGEWTYIVRSFAQALVGGLFFNLPVAVLLHTTQHAHFASLALPAGFLGNVLGATAAAHKWRHGQPHPNVNAYIHFAASVASCSAGFALLALLPSPIWILFAIASIVYSSVLLVFMAAIMYVRYQHETYGPDDEATYIPTRTAMMYYSSIRFENVLSPRAPQLRVYLGLAAAVAVYMFLAFELSVDIALDVASVGAKHALVLWMVPLLLTPTLYVLVSLCAYWEPNAPSYRFYYLVYVLLWIVMSMWWLVTG
;
A
#
# COMPACT_ATOMS: atom_id res chain seq x y z
N MET A 1 -0.49 -22.13 31.68
CA MET A 1 -1.44 -21.59 30.70
C MET A 1 -1.40 -20.07 30.59
N SER A 2 -1.43 -19.30 31.70
CA SER A 2 -1.43 -17.82 31.65
C SER A 2 -0.26 -17.16 30.88
N ARG A 3 0.93 -17.77 30.89
CA ARG A 3 2.14 -17.23 30.24
C ARG A 3 2.07 -17.13 28.70
N PHE A 4 1.20 -17.93 28.06
CA PHE A 4 1.04 -17.90 26.60
C PHE A 4 0.00 -16.89 26.12
N VAL A 5 -0.90 -16.43 27.00
CA VAL A 5 -2.01 -15.51 26.67
C VAL A 5 -1.53 -14.26 25.92
N PRO A 6 -0.52 -13.53 26.42
CA PRO A 6 0.25 -12.55 25.66
C PRO A 6 0.67 -12.88 24.24
N CYS A 7 1.35 -14.01 24.08
CA CYS A 7 1.99 -14.38 22.82
C CYS A 7 0.93 -14.80 21.80
N THR A 8 -0.12 -15.47 22.29
CA THR A 8 -1.29 -15.77 21.48
C THR A 8 -2.05 -14.50 21.09
N ALA A 9 -2.12 -13.48 21.93
CA ALA A 9 -2.79 -12.22 21.59
C ALA A 9 -2.11 -11.49 20.43
N ILE A 10 -0.77 -11.45 20.40
CA ILE A 10 -0.01 -10.87 19.27
C ILE A 10 -0.30 -11.64 17.98
N LEU A 11 -0.23 -12.98 18.01
CA LEU A 11 -0.50 -13.82 16.83
C LEU A 11 -1.94 -13.68 16.34
N LEU A 12 -2.91 -13.76 17.26
CA LEU A 12 -4.33 -13.68 16.92
C LEU A 12 -4.69 -12.31 16.37
N SER A 13 -4.16 -11.22 16.97
CA SER A 13 -4.43 -9.87 16.46
C SER A 13 -3.84 -9.68 15.06
N ALA A 14 -2.62 -10.17 14.81
CA ALA A 14 -2.00 -10.10 13.49
C ALA A 14 -2.76 -10.95 12.44
N ALA A 15 -3.19 -12.15 12.81
CA ALA A 15 -3.97 -13.02 11.93
C ALA A 15 -5.35 -12.44 11.62
N LEU A 16 -6.03 -11.85 12.62
CA LEU A 16 -7.30 -11.17 12.43
C LEU A 16 -7.16 -9.91 11.58
N ALA A 17 -6.09 -9.14 11.77
CA ALA A 17 -5.78 -7.97 10.94
C ALA A 17 -5.61 -8.36 9.47
N LEU A 18 -4.76 -9.36 9.21
CA LEU A 18 -4.56 -9.89 7.86
C LEU A 18 -5.87 -10.43 7.25
N LEU A 19 -6.62 -11.22 8.01
CA LEU A 19 -7.88 -11.80 7.53
C LEU A 19 -8.92 -10.71 7.23
N PHE A 20 -9.05 -9.72 8.12
CA PHE A 20 -9.95 -8.60 7.94
C PHE A 20 -9.61 -7.82 6.68
N ASN A 21 -8.33 -7.46 6.50
CA ASN A 21 -7.85 -6.74 5.33
C ASN A 21 -8.12 -7.53 4.03
N VAL A 22 -7.77 -8.82 3.98
CA VAL A 22 -8.02 -9.68 2.81
C VAL A 22 -9.52 -9.79 2.48
N ILE A 23 -10.37 -10.05 3.48
CA ILE A 23 -11.83 -10.14 3.28
C ILE A 23 -12.41 -8.81 2.80
N TRP A 24 -11.95 -7.70 3.39
CA TRP A 24 -12.42 -6.36 3.04
C TRP A 24 -12.04 -6.00 1.61
N ARG A 25 -10.78 -6.24 1.23
CA ARG A 25 -10.27 -5.95 -0.12
C ARG A 25 -10.87 -6.84 -1.19
N ALA A 26 -11.32 -8.05 -0.85
CA ALA A 26 -11.99 -8.93 -1.82
C ALA A 26 -13.38 -8.41 -2.23
N GLN A 27 -13.93 -7.36 -1.59
CA GLN A 27 -15.22 -6.80 -1.93
C GLN A 27 -15.11 -5.89 -3.17
N LEU A 28 -15.72 -6.34 -4.26
CA LEU A 28 -15.84 -5.58 -5.51
C LEU A 28 -17.30 -5.14 -5.73
N PRO A 29 -17.54 -4.00 -6.40
CA PRO A 29 -18.90 -3.57 -6.74
C PRO A 29 -19.57 -4.57 -7.69
N ALA A 30 -20.89 -4.70 -7.56
CA ALA A 30 -21.67 -5.51 -8.48
C ALA A 30 -21.64 -4.88 -9.89
N PRO A 31 -21.33 -5.65 -10.95
CA PRO A 31 -21.23 -5.13 -12.30
C PRO A 31 -22.62 -4.79 -12.85
N LEU A 32 -22.73 -3.65 -13.54
CA LEU A 32 -23.95 -3.30 -14.27
C LEU A 32 -23.89 -3.86 -15.70
N ASP A 33 -24.95 -4.56 -16.12
CA ASP A 33 -25.09 -5.21 -17.43
C ASP A 33 -25.21 -4.22 -18.60
N VAL A 34 -25.90 -3.12 -18.35
CA VAL A 34 -26.24 -2.09 -19.33
C VAL A 34 -26.01 -0.73 -18.68
N PRO A 35 -25.49 0.27 -19.42
CA PRO A 35 -25.37 1.63 -18.91
C PRO A 35 -26.74 2.15 -18.45
N PRO A 36 -26.92 2.43 -17.15
CA PRO A 36 -28.17 2.98 -16.65
C PRO A 36 -28.40 4.41 -17.14
N ALA A 37 -29.67 4.84 -17.14
CA ALA A 37 -30.05 6.20 -17.53
C ALA A 37 -29.47 7.29 -16.62
N ASP A 38 -29.05 6.94 -15.40
CA ASP A 38 -28.36 7.84 -14.46
C ASP A 38 -26.88 8.08 -14.83
N GLY A 39 -26.39 7.44 -15.90
CA GLY A 39 -25.06 7.66 -16.44
C GLY A 39 -23.93 7.05 -15.60
N ARG A 40 -24.19 6.01 -14.81
CA ARG A 40 -23.12 5.21 -14.17
C ARG A 40 -22.40 4.31 -15.16
N PHE A 41 -21.18 3.91 -14.80
CA PHE A 41 -20.38 2.99 -15.60
C PHE A 41 -20.99 1.58 -15.59
N ALA A 42 -20.87 0.84 -16.70
CA ALA A 42 -21.37 -0.52 -16.82
C ALA A 42 -20.23 -1.53 -17.07
N GLY A 43 -19.80 -2.19 -16.00
CA GLY A 43 -18.69 -3.14 -16.00
C GLY A 43 -18.92 -4.35 -16.89
N ALA A 44 -20.13 -4.90 -16.96
CA ALA A 44 -20.42 -6.02 -17.85
C ALA A 44 -20.52 -5.60 -19.33
N ALA A 45 -20.84 -4.34 -19.63
CA ALA A 45 -20.72 -3.80 -20.99
C ALA A 45 -19.26 -3.63 -21.41
N ALA A 46 -18.42 -3.07 -20.52
CA ALA A 46 -16.97 -3.00 -20.72
C ALA A 46 -16.36 -4.40 -20.90
N TYR A 47 -16.81 -5.38 -20.11
CA TYR A 47 -16.33 -6.76 -20.20
C TYR A 47 -16.62 -7.41 -21.55
N LYS A 48 -17.76 -7.11 -22.20
CA LYS A 48 -18.06 -7.60 -23.56
C LYS A 48 -17.08 -7.05 -24.60
N SER A 49 -16.67 -5.78 -24.45
CA SER A 49 -15.61 -5.19 -25.28
C SER A 49 -14.28 -5.87 -25.01
N LEU A 50 -13.92 -6.06 -23.74
CA LEU A 50 -12.69 -6.76 -23.36
C LEU A 50 -12.67 -8.18 -23.93
N ALA A 51 -13.74 -8.96 -23.83
CA ALA A 51 -13.85 -10.32 -24.38
C ALA A 51 -13.68 -10.36 -25.91
N THR A 52 -13.90 -9.25 -26.62
CA THR A 52 -13.62 -9.15 -28.05
C THR A 52 -12.16 -8.79 -28.33
N ILE A 53 -11.58 -7.88 -27.55
CA ILE A 53 -10.18 -7.45 -27.68
C ILE A 53 -9.22 -8.57 -27.25
N ALA A 54 -9.51 -9.22 -26.13
CA ALA A 54 -8.73 -10.28 -25.49
C ALA A 54 -8.94 -11.68 -26.11
N ARG A 55 -9.45 -11.79 -27.34
CA ARG A 55 -9.63 -13.11 -28.00
C ARG A 55 -8.32 -13.83 -28.28
N ALA A 56 -7.29 -13.06 -28.58
CA ALA A 56 -5.97 -13.56 -28.90
C ALA A 56 -4.91 -12.55 -28.46
N LYS A 57 -3.69 -13.02 -28.28
CA LYS A 57 -2.51 -12.15 -28.22
C LYS A 57 -2.44 -11.36 -29.51
N HIS A 58 -2.17 -10.07 -29.40
CA HIS A 58 -2.18 -9.18 -30.55
C HIS A 58 -0.94 -8.26 -30.53
N PRO A 59 0.28 -8.85 -30.60
CA PRO A 59 1.51 -8.09 -30.72
C PRO A 59 1.59 -7.35 -32.06
N ILE A 60 2.63 -6.54 -32.23
CA ILE A 60 2.82 -5.70 -33.42
C ILE A 60 2.78 -6.52 -34.71
N ALA A 61 2.19 -5.93 -35.76
CA ALA A 61 2.13 -6.48 -37.11
C ALA A 61 1.45 -7.87 -37.20
N THR A 62 0.50 -8.16 -36.31
CA THR A 62 -0.35 -9.36 -36.39
C THR A 62 -1.74 -9.02 -36.90
N ASP A 63 -2.42 -10.02 -37.49
CA ASP A 63 -3.81 -9.90 -37.91
C ASP A 63 -4.74 -9.64 -36.71
N ALA A 64 -4.50 -10.32 -35.58
CA ALA A 64 -5.25 -10.09 -34.34
C ALA A 64 -5.19 -8.63 -33.88
N LYS A 65 -4.06 -7.95 -34.05
CA LYS A 65 -3.95 -6.51 -33.76
C LYS A 65 -4.74 -5.64 -34.73
N ASN A 66 -4.75 -5.99 -36.01
CA ASN A 66 -5.57 -5.30 -37.01
C ASN A 66 -7.07 -5.51 -36.75
N ASP A 67 -7.46 -6.67 -36.24
CA ASP A 67 -8.83 -6.96 -35.80
C ASP A 67 -9.23 -6.10 -34.61
N VAL A 68 -8.37 -5.97 -33.60
CA VAL A 68 -8.57 -5.06 -32.45
C VAL A 68 -8.68 -3.60 -32.93
N TYR A 69 -7.76 -3.14 -33.76
CA TYR A 69 -7.82 -1.79 -34.35
C TYR A 69 -9.15 -1.54 -35.07
N SER A 70 -9.57 -2.49 -35.90
CA SER A 70 -10.83 -2.39 -36.65
C SER A 70 -12.03 -2.36 -35.72
N TYR A 71 -12.07 -3.24 -34.71
CA TYR A 71 -13.11 -3.26 -33.70
C TYR A 71 -13.24 -1.92 -32.95
N LEU A 72 -12.11 -1.33 -32.53
CA LEU A 72 -12.10 -0.05 -31.82
C LEU A 72 -12.60 1.08 -32.73
N TYR A 73 -12.13 1.13 -33.98
CA TYR A 73 -12.57 2.13 -34.93
C TYR A 73 -14.07 2.00 -35.26
N ASP A 74 -14.56 0.78 -35.49
CA ASP A 74 -15.97 0.51 -35.75
C ASP A 74 -16.86 0.85 -34.54
N SER A 75 -16.38 0.58 -33.33
CA SER A 75 -17.06 0.96 -32.09
C SER A 75 -17.16 2.48 -31.93
N LEU A 76 -16.09 3.21 -32.23
CA LEU A 76 -16.06 4.67 -32.20
C LEU A 76 -16.93 5.30 -33.29
N GLU A 77 -16.97 4.72 -34.49
CA GLU A 77 -17.87 5.14 -35.57
C GLU A 77 -19.35 4.94 -35.19
N ALA A 78 -19.68 3.81 -34.56
CA ALA A 78 -21.02 3.58 -34.03
C ALA A 78 -21.40 4.61 -32.96
N LEU A 79 -20.48 4.94 -32.05
CA LEU A 79 -20.68 6.01 -31.06
C LEU A 79 -20.84 7.38 -31.72
N ARG A 80 -20.06 7.68 -32.76
CA ARG A 80 -20.14 8.94 -33.52
C ARG A 80 -21.48 9.09 -34.23
N ALA A 81 -21.98 8.01 -34.83
CA ALA A 81 -23.28 7.98 -35.49
C ALA A 81 -24.43 8.27 -34.50
N ALA A 82 -24.33 7.75 -33.26
CA ALA A 82 -25.29 8.02 -32.20
C ALA A 82 -25.10 9.40 -31.53
N HIS A 83 -23.88 9.93 -31.51
CA HIS A 83 -23.51 11.15 -30.80
C HIS A 83 -22.65 12.08 -31.69
N PRO A 84 -23.27 13.01 -32.44
CA PRO A 84 -22.57 13.88 -33.40
C PRO A 84 -21.50 14.82 -32.81
N ARG A 85 -21.42 14.94 -31.48
CA ARG A 85 -20.38 15.71 -30.77
C ARG A 85 -19.02 14.97 -30.73
N LEU A 86 -19.01 13.67 -30.97
CA LEU A 86 -17.77 12.89 -31.06
C LEU A 86 -17.10 13.18 -32.40
N VAL A 87 -15.83 13.58 -32.37
CA VAL A 87 -14.99 13.81 -33.54
C VAL A 87 -13.91 12.74 -33.57
N LEU A 88 -13.73 12.06 -34.69
CA LEU A 88 -12.59 11.17 -34.92
C LEU A 88 -11.54 11.96 -35.69
N ASP A 89 -10.47 12.35 -35.00
CA ASP A 89 -9.43 13.21 -35.57
C ASP A 89 -8.41 12.39 -36.41
N THR A 90 -8.32 11.07 -36.19
CA THR A 90 -7.52 10.19 -37.06
C THR A 90 -8.39 9.45 -38.09
N PRO A 91 -7.98 9.42 -39.37
CA PRO A 91 -8.69 8.65 -40.39
C PRO A 91 -8.49 7.14 -40.17
N ARG A 92 -9.45 6.33 -40.62
CA ARG A 92 -9.31 4.86 -40.61
C ARG A 92 -8.12 4.47 -41.47
N ALA A 93 -7.24 3.65 -40.91
CA ALA A 93 -6.13 3.09 -41.65
C ALA A 93 -6.66 2.18 -42.76
N THR A 94 -6.29 2.46 -44.01
CA THR A 94 -6.35 1.48 -45.09
C THR A 94 -5.03 0.73 -45.10
N ARG A 95 -5.01 -0.49 -44.58
CA ARG A 95 -3.85 -1.38 -44.66
C ARG A 95 -4.17 -2.58 -45.53
N LEU A 96 -3.37 -2.78 -46.58
CA LEU A 96 -3.29 -4.06 -47.27
C LEU A 96 -2.19 -4.89 -46.61
N ALA A 97 -2.31 -6.22 -46.61
CA ALA A 97 -1.29 -7.11 -46.03
C ALA A 97 0.12 -6.86 -46.61
N ASP A 98 0.20 -6.38 -47.85
CA ASP A 98 1.43 -6.03 -48.56
C ASP A 98 2.11 -4.72 -48.06
N ASP A 99 1.42 -3.91 -47.24
CA ASP A 99 1.98 -2.68 -46.63
C ASP A 99 2.88 -3.00 -45.41
N LEU A 100 2.88 -4.25 -44.92
CA LEU A 100 3.74 -4.69 -43.83
C LEU A 100 5.07 -5.19 -44.42
N PRO A 101 6.22 -4.52 -44.15
CA PRO A 101 7.49 -4.91 -44.76
C PRO A 101 7.87 -6.36 -44.39
N SER A 102 7.95 -7.21 -45.41
CA SER A 102 8.30 -8.64 -45.31
C SER A 102 9.69 -8.93 -44.72
N THR A 103 10.53 -7.91 -44.58
CA THR A 103 11.93 -7.99 -44.13
C THR A 103 12.17 -7.53 -42.69
N HIS A 104 11.16 -7.03 -42.00
CA HIS A 104 11.28 -6.77 -40.56
C HIS A 104 10.65 -7.95 -39.81
N THR A 105 11.43 -8.99 -39.54
CA THR A 105 11.22 -9.73 -38.28
C THR A 105 11.26 -8.66 -37.19
N PRO A 106 10.16 -8.39 -36.47
CA PRO A 106 10.15 -7.31 -35.51
C PRO A 106 11.03 -7.74 -34.34
N ALA A 107 12.33 -7.49 -34.45
CA ALA A 107 13.13 -7.21 -33.28
C ALA A 107 12.47 -5.98 -32.67
N VAL A 108 11.69 -6.23 -31.62
CA VAL A 108 11.04 -5.23 -30.78
C VAL A 108 11.96 -4.01 -30.65
N PRO A 109 11.55 -2.82 -31.11
CA PRO A 109 12.24 -1.57 -30.84
C PRO A 109 12.48 -1.42 -29.34
N ARG A 110 13.73 -1.63 -28.88
CA ARG A 110 14.10 -1.47 -27.45
C ARG A 110 14.66 -0.08 -27.14
N ASP A 111 15.08 0.67 -28.17
CA ASP A 111 15.75 1.97 -28.04
C ASP A 111 15.08 3.05 -28.92
N ASP A 112 15.37 4.31 -28.63
CA ASP A 112 14.73 5.50 -29.22
C ASP A 112 14.80 5.54 -30.76
N ASP A 113 15.91 5.09 -31.35
CA ASP A 113 16.12 5.04 -32.80
C ASP A 113 15.12 4.12 -33.51
N ALA A 114 14.58 3.13 -32.80
CA ALA A 114 13.70 2.12 -33.38
C ALA A 114 12.22 2.56 -33.42
N CYS A 115 11.79 3.51 -32.56
CA CYS A 115 10.47 4.14 -32.70
C CYS A 115 10.40 5.02 -33.98
N ALA A 116 11.46 5.79 -34.25
CA ALA A 116 11.53 6.64 -35.44
C ALA A 116 11.41 5.83 -36.76
N ASN A 117 12.03 4.64 -36.81
CA ASN A 117 11.98 3.75 -37.96
C ASN A 117 10.59 3.15 -38.24
N ALA A 118 9.69 3.15 -37.25
CA ALA A 118 8.31 2.69 -37.38
C ALA A 118 7.28 3.84 -37.47
N SER A 119 7.74 5.10 -37.61
CA SER A 119 6.87 6.27 -37.75
C SER A 119 5.83 6.15 -38.88
N TRP A 120 6.17 5.52 -40.00
CA TRP A 120 5.25 5.24 -41.10
C TRP A 120 4.02 4.40 -40.67
N TYR A 121 4.21 3.52 -39.68
CA TYR A 121 3.20 2.64 -39.11
C TYR A 121 2.33 3.42 -38.11
N PHE A 122 2.94 4.18 -37.20
CA PHE A 122 2.22 4.98 -36.20
C PHE A 122 1.40 6.10 -36.84
N ASN A 123 1.95 6.79 -37.85
CA ASN A 123 1.24 7.84 -38.58
C ASN A 123 -0.12 7.39 -39.14
N LYS A 124 -0.31 6.07 -39.35
CA LYS A 124 -1.55 5.51 -39.89
C LYS A 124 -2.42 4.80 -38.86
N THR A 125 -1.91 4.40 -37.70
CA THR A 125 -2.64 3.45 -36.81
C THR A 125 -2.77 3.83 -35.37
N GLN A 126 -2.70 5.13 -35.13
CA GLN A 126 -3.12 5.75 -33.89
C GLN A 126 -4.61 6.10 -33.99
N ILE A 127 -5.35 5.93 -32.89
CA ILE A 127 -6.78 6.27 -32.82
C ILE A 127 -6.95 7.43 -31.85
N ILE A 128 -7.38 8.59 -32.37
CA ILE A 128 -7.68 9.77 -31.55
C ILE A 128 -9.14 10.14 -31.75
N ALA A 129 -9.88 10.16 -30.65
CA ALA A 129 -11.25 10.62 -30.58
C ALA A 129 -11.35 11.83 -29.66
N ARG A 130 -12.14 12.82 -30.02
CA ARG A 130 -12.28 14.07 -29.27
C ARG A 130 -13.75 14.44 -29.08
N VAL A 131 -14.08 14.88 -27.88
CA VAL A 131 -15.37 15.49 -27.55
C VAL A 131 -15.11 16.95 -27.20
N PRO A 132 -15.46 17.91 -28.08
CA PRO A 132 -15.21 19.32 -27.83
C PRO A 132 -16.00 19.85 -26.62
N GLY A 133 -15.32 20.59 -25.75
CA GLY A 133 -15.90 21.39 -24.68
C GLY A 133 -16.15 22.84 -25.12
N THR A 134 -16.51 23.70 -24.17
CA THR A 134 -16.66 25.15 -24.44
C THR A 134 -15.33 25.90 -24.49
N SER A 135 -14.27 25.34 -23.90
CA SER A 135 -12.91 25.88 -23.92
C SER A 135 -11.96 24.98 -24.73
N ASN A 136 -10.81 25.54 -25.11
CA ASN A 136 -9.76 24.82 -25.82
C ASN A 136 -8.91 23.95 -24.88
N ASP A 137 -9.03 24.08 -23.56
CA ASP A 137 -8.29 23.21 -22.62
C ASP A 137 -8.86 21.80 -22.69
N SER A 138 -8.00 20.79 -22.67
CA SER A 138 -8.43 19.40 -22.74
C SER A 138 -7.84 18.49 -21.67
N ILE A 139 -8.54 17.37 -21.44
CA ILE A 139 -8.07 16.25 -20.64
C ILE A 139 -7.78 15.09 -21.59
N LEU A 140 -6.59 14.50 -21.46
CA LEU A 140 -6.16 13.34 -22.23
C LEU A 140 -6.45 12.05 -21.46
N LEU A 141 -7.36 11.22 -21.96
CA LEU A 141 -7.48 9.82 -21.55
C LEU A 141 -6.66 8.96 -22.49
N THR A 142 -5.85 8.05 -21.94
CA THR A 142 -4.96 7.21 -22.75
C THR A 142 -4.89 5.78 -22.23
N ALA A 143 -4.86 4.84 -23.17
CA ALA A 143 -4.61 3.41 -22.94
C ALA A 143 -4.00 2.81 -24.21
N HIS A 144 -3.12 1.84 -24.05
CA HIS A 144 -2.55 1.08 -25.16
C HIS A 144 -3.40 -0.15 -25.49
N PHE A 145 -3.44 -0.55 -26.75
CA PHE A 145 -4.23 -1.70 -27.24
C PHE A 145 -3.38 -2.79 -27.91
N GLU A 146 -2.07 -2.78 -27.68
CA GLU A 146 -1.22 -3.95 -27.95
C GLU A 146 -0.97 -4.73 -26.67
N SER A 147 -0.99 -6.05 -26.81
CA SER A 147 -0.75 -6.94 -25.69
C SER A 147 -0.03 -8.21 -26.11
N VAL A 148 0.94 -8.62 -25.28
CA VAL A 148 1.70 -9.88 -25.41
C VAL A 148 1.00 -11.06 -24.73
N ALA A 149 -0.04 -10.79 -23.95
CA ALA A 149 -1.04 -11.77 -23.55
C ALA A 149 -2.45 -11.26 -23.92
N PRO A 150 -3.52 -12.06 -23.75
CA PRO A 150 -4.86 -11.66 -24.17
C PRO A 150 -5.53 -10.76 -23.11
N SER A 151 -5.08 -9.50 -22.94
CA SER A 151 -5.74 -8.52 -22.05
C SER A 151 -5.40 -7.07 -22.40
N ASP A 152 -6.43 -6.22 -22.49
CA ASP A 152 -6.35 -4.74 -22.59
C ASP A 152 -7.52 -4.08 -21.85
N ALA A 153 -7.60 -4.34 -20.54
CA ALA A 153 -8.73 -3.85 -19.73
C ALA A 153 -8.87 -2.32 -19.77
N GLY A 154 -7.75 -1.59 -19.83
CA GLY A 154 -7.75 -0.12 -19.90
C GLY A 154 -8.51 0.42 -21.12
N VAL A 155 -8.36 -0.22 -22.28
CA VAL A 155 -9.06 0.17 -23.52
C VAL A 155 -10.56 -0.03 -23.38
N ALA A 156 -10.97 -1.19 -22.84
CA ALA A 156 -12.37 -1.50 -22.60
C ALA A 156 -13.01 -0.53 -21.60
N VAL A 157 -12.29 -0.17 -20.53
CA VAL A 157 -12.70 0.85 -19.56
C VAL A 157 -12.88 2.21 -20.24
N LEU A 158 -11.88 2.69 -20.97
CA LEU A 158 -11.94 4.02 -21.60
C LEU A 158 -13.03 4.12 -22.68
N LEU A 159 -13.24 3.06 -23.47
CA LEU A 159 -14.32 3.01 -24.45
C LEU A 159 -15.69 3.12 -23.77
N GLN A 160 -15.90 2.41 -22.65
CA GLN A 160 -17.13 2.47 -21.89
C GLN A 160 -17.30 3.80 -21.15
N VAL A 161 -16.23 4.40 -20.62
CA VAL A 161 -16.23 5.75 -20.04
C VAL A 161 -16.66 6.78 -21.08
N LEU A 162 -16.07 6.75 -22.28
CA LEU A 162 -16.42 7.64 -23.39
C LEU A 162 -17.90 7.49 -23.78
N SER A 163 -18.37 6.25 -23.98
CA SER A 163 -19.78 5.96 -24.28
C SER A 163 -20.71 6.54 -23.21
N THR A 164 -20.36 6.37 -21.93
CA THR A 164 -21.16 6.85 -20.80
C THR A 164 -21.20 8.38 -20.74
N LEU A 165 -20.07 9.06 -20.95
CA LEU A 165 -20.00 10.53 -20.98
C LEU A 165 -20.79 11.12 -22.16
N LEU A 166 -20.74 10.50 -23.33
CA LEU A 166 -21.53 10.91 -24.49
C LEU A 166 -23.04 10.74 -24.25
N ALA A 167 -23.43 9.62 -23.65
CA ALA A 167 -24.83 9.31 -23.32
C ALA A 167 -25.44 10.29 -22.31
N ARG A 168 -24.67 10.78 -21.34
CA ARG A 168 -25.09 11.86 -20.41
C ARG A 168 -25.47 13.16 -21.12
N ASN A 169 -25.01 13.33 -22.37
CA ASN A 169 -25.26 14.47 -23.22
C ASN A 169 -24.96 15.85 -22.59
N ALA A 170 -24.08 15.90 -21.59
CA ALA A 170 -23.69 17.13 -20.92
C ALA A 170 -22.60 17.86 -21.72
N THR A 171 -22.67 19.19 -21.78
CA THR A 171 -21.59 20.03 -22.33
C THR A 171 -20.60 20.34 -21.21
N SER A 172 -19.35 19.94 -21.36
CA SER A 172 -18.26 20.22 -20.42
C SER A 172 -17.53 21.52 -20.73
N THR A 173 -16.93 22.12 -19.71
CA THR A 173 -16.05 23.28 -19.90
C THR A 173 -14.85 22.91 -20.76
N HIS A 174 -14.18 21.83 -20.38
CA HIS A 174 -12.97 21.33 -21.04
C HIS A 174 -13.32 20.28 -22.10
N SER A 175 -12.49 20.19 -23.13
CA SER A 175 -12.57 19.13 -24.13
C SER A 175 -12.04 17.81 -23.58
N LEU A 176 -12.56 16.69 -24.07
CA LEU A 176 -12.04 15.36 -23.79
C LEU A 176 -11.31 14.84 -25.02
N VAL A 177 -10.06 14.40 -24.88
CA VAL A 177 -9.32 13.67 -25.90
C VAL A 177 -9.10 12.26 -25.40
N VAL A 178 -9.54 11.26 -26.15
CA VAL A 178 -9.29 9.85 -25.89
C VAL A 178 -8.30 9.36 -26.93
N PHE A 179 -7.16 8.88 -26.46
CA PHE A 179 -6.09 8.35 -27.28
C PHE A 179 -5.92 6.86 -27.00
N PHE A 180 -6.42 6.03 -27.92
CA PHE A 180 -6.07 4.61 -27.92
C PHE A 180 -4.78 4.47 -28.69
N ASN A 181 -3.70 4.28 -27.94
CA ASN A 181 -2.38 4.31 -28.51
C ASN A 181 -1.95 2.91 -28.98
N ASN A 182 -1.27 2.92 -30.11
CA ASN A 182 -0.70 1.76 -30.72
C ASN A 182 0.78 1.72 -30.38
N GLN A 183 1.20 0.68 -29.67
CA GLN A 183 2.56 0.44 -29.17
C GLN A 183 2.93 1.26 -27.92
N GLY A 184 2.30 0.97 -26.80
CA GLY A 184 2.67 1.33 -25.43
C GLY A 184 3.78 0.45 -24.81
N GLU A 185 3.53 -0.01 -23.57
CA GLU A 185 4.53 -0.44 -22.57
C GLU A 185 5.49 -1.54 -23.04
N GLU A 186 4.95 -2.56 -23.71
CA GLU A 186 5.64 -3.81 -24.06
C GLU A 186 6.76 -3.63 -25.11
N ASN A 187 6.83 -2.45 -25.75
CA ASN A 187 7.74 -2.20 -26.88
C ASN A 187 8.25 -0.76 -26.94
N GLY A 188 8.57 -0.16 -25.78
CA GLY A 188 9.32 1.11 -25.73
C GLY A 188 8.48 2.39 -25.72
N LEU A 189 7.16 2.31 -25.51
CA LEU A 189 6.25 3.47 -25.41
C LEU A 189 6.17 4.33 -26.70
N CYS A 190 6.39 3.73 -27.87
CA CYS A 190 6.46 4.48 -29.13
C CYS A 190 5.15 5.20 -29.49
N GLY A 191 3.98 4.68 -29.08
CA GLY A 191 2.68 5.31 -29.34
C GLY A 191 2.49 6.63 -28.62
N SER A 192 2.79 6.67 -27.31
CA SER A 192 2.77 7.91 -26.54
C SER A 192 3.91 8.86 -26.96
N ARG A 193 5.09 8.34 -27.29
CA ARG A 193 6.21 9.16 -27.83
C ARG A 193 5.82 9.84 -29.13
N TRP A 194 5.23 9.09 -30.07
CA TRP A 194 4.70 9.63 -31.31
C TRP A 194 3.72 10.77 -31.04
N PHE A 195 2.83 10.64 -30.04
CA PHE A 195 1.86 11.69 -29.71
C PHE A 195 2.55 12.99 -29.27
N VAL A 196 3.62 12.89 -28.48
CA VAL A 196 4.42 14.04 -28.03
C VAL A 196 5.23 14.63 -29.19
N GLU A 197 5.89 13.79 -29.99
CA GLU A 197 6.72 14.18 -31.14
C GLU A 197 5.92 14.88 -32.25
N GLN A 198 4.67 14.45 -32.47
CA GLN A 198 3.73 15.13 -33.38
C GLN A 198 3.15 16.42 -32.79
N HIS A 199 3.62 16.88 -31.63
CA HIS A 199 3.14 18.07 -30.93
C HIS A 199 1.63 18.04 -30.66
N LEU A 200 1.05 16.86 -30.43
CA LEU A 200 -0.39 16.73 -30.21
C LEU A 200 -0.81 17.21 -28.83
N LEU A 201 0.09 17.15 -27.84
CA LEU A 201 -0.11 17.74 -26.52
C LEU A 201 -0.48 19.24 -26.61
N SER A 202 0.26 20.01 -27.42
CA SER A 202 -0.01 21.43 -27.62
C SER A 202 -1.17 21.66 -28.59
N THR A 203 -1.29 20.84 -29.63
CA THR A 203 -2.39 20.92 -30.61
C THR A 203 -3.76 20.75 -29.94
N TYR A 204 -3.88 19.81 -29.01
CA TYR A 204 -5.09 19.60 -28.23
C TYR A 204 -5.13 20.43 -26.94
N ASN A 205 -4.06 21.17 -26.64
CA ASN A 205 -3.91 21.97 -25.42
C ASN A 205 -4.28 21.14 -24.17
N ALA A 206 -3.68 19.95 -24.09
CA ALA A 206 -3.88 19.00 -23.00
C ALA A 206 -3.29 19.57 -21.70
N LYS A 207 -4.12 19.67 -20.65
CA LYS A 207 -3.75 20.24 -19.34
C LYS A 207 -3.60 19.20 -18.25
N ALA A 208 -4.19 18.02 -18.43
CA ALA A 208 -4.01 16.88 -17.56
C ALA A 208 -4.16 15.58 -18.37
N PHE A 209 -3.49 14.52 -17.95
CA PHE A 209 -3.71 13.19 -18.50
C PHE A 209 -4.18 12.19 -17.42
N LEU A 210 -4.91 11.18 -17.86
CA LEU A 210 -5.23 10.00 -17.08
C LEU A 210 -4.94 8.78 -17.95
N ASN A 211 -3.90 8.03 -17.56
CA ASN A 211 -3.48 6.80 -18.19
C ASN A 211 -4.12 5.61 -17.47
N VAL A 212 -4.65 4.65 -18.24
CA VAL A 212 -5.23 3.42 -17.70
C VAL A 212 -4.55 2.21 -18.33
N GLN A 213 -3.77 1.48 -17.53
CA GLN A 213 -3.15 0.23 -17.95
C GLN A 213 -4.05 -0.96 -17.61
N GLY A 214 -3.98 -2.00 -18.45
CA GLY A 214 -4.68 -3.27 -18.25
C GLY A 214 -4.04 -4.46 -18.93
N GLY A 215 -2.71 -4.39 -19.15
CA GLY A 215 -1.93 -5.47 -19.74
C GLY A 215 -1.70 -6.60 -18.74
N ASN A 216 -2.21 -7.79 -19.06
CA ASN A 216 -1.93 -9.09 -18.41
C ASN A 216 -2.18 -9.18 -16.90
N ALA A 217 -2.92 -8.23 -16.32
CA ALA A 217 -3.21 -8.23 -14.89
C ALA A 217 -4.68 -7.90 -14.55
N GLY A 218 -5.17 -8.55 -13.49
CA GLY A 218 -6.50 -8.38 -12.89
C GLY A 218 -6.45 -7.84 -11.45
N GLY A 219 -7.56 -7.98 -10.72
CA GLY A 219 -7.76 -7.42 -9.40
C GLY A 219 -8.22 -5.96 -9.38
N ARG A 220 -8.01 -5.30 -8.26
CA ARG A 220 -8.40 -3.91 -8.07
C ARG A 220 -7.41 -2.99 -8.79
N ALA A 221 -7.96 -2.08 -9.60
CA ALA A 221 -7.13 -1.04 -10.21
C ALA A 221 -6.63 -0.06 -9.14
N ILE A 222 -5.33 0.21 -9.14
CA ILE A 222 -4.66 1.10 -8.19
C ILE A 222 -4.14 2.34 -8.91
N LEU A 223 -4.25 3.51 -8.27
CA LEU A 223 -3.48 4.69 -8.67
C LEU A 223 -2.03 4.51 -8.21
N LEU A 224 -1.13 4.33 -9.17
CA LEU A 224 0.30 4.03 -8.94
C LEU A 224 1.15 5.28 -8.77
N ARG A 225 0.85 6.28 -9.62
CA ARG A 225 1.62 7.50 -9.78
C ARG A 225 0.71 8.67 -10.10
N THR A 226 1.08 9.82 -9.56
CA THR A 226 0.52 11.10 -9.96
C THR A 226 1.55 12.19 -9.71
N THR A 227 1.48 13.25 -10.52
CA THR A 227 2.45 14.34 -10.50
C THR A 227 2.17 15.36 -9.40
N ASP A 228 0.93 15.44 -8.88
CA ASP A 228 0.49 16.59 -8.08
C ASP A 228 -0.38 16.19 -6.88
N ASP A 229 -0.16 16.86 -5.74
CA ASP A 229 -0.91 16.60 -4.49
C ASP A 229 -2.42 16.91 -4.65
N ALA A 230 -2.79 17.88 -5.50
CA ALA A 230 -4.18 18.22 -5.79
C ALA A 230 -4.84 17.18 -6.71
N LEU A 231 -4.09 16.56 -7.63
CA LEU A 231 -4.58 15.41 -8.41
C LEU A 231 -4.78 14.18 -7.52
N ALA A 232 -3.83 13.89 -6.61
CA ALA A 232 -3.99 12.83 -5.61
C ALA A 232 -5.21 13.09 -4.72
N PHE A 233 -5.39 14.32 -4.25
CA PHE A 233 -6.55 14.71 -3.43
C PHE A 233 -7.87 14.62 -4.23
N LEU A 234 -7.87 15.04 -5.49
CA LEU A 234 -9.04 14.91 -6.37
C LEU A 234 -9.44 13.44 -6.51
N TYR A 235 -8.48 12.56 -6.83
CA TYR A 235 -8.73 11.12 -6.94
C TYR A 235 -9.31 10.56 -5.62
N ALA A 236 -8.67 10.85 -4.49
CA ALA A 236 -9.12 10.40 -3.17
C ALA A 236 -10.54 10.89 -2.79
N SER A 237 -10.94 12.07 -3.27
CA SER A 237 -12.20 12.71 -2.89
C SER A 237 -13.39 12.36 -3.78
N VAL A 238 -13.15 12.03 -5.06
CA VAL A 238 -14.23 11.80 -6.04
C VAL A 238 -14.36 10.34 -6.49
N ALA A 239 -13.30 9.54 -6.40
CA ALA A 239 -13.36 8.14 -6.77
C ALA A 239 -14.29 7.39 -5.79
N PRO A 240 -15.30 6.64 -6.29
CA PRO A 240 -16.19 5.86 -5.41
C PRO A 240 -15.47 4.77 -4.62
N HIS A 241 -14.36 4.27 -5.17
CA HIS A 241 -13.57 3.20 -4.60
C HIS A 241 -12.08 3.54 -4.63
N PRO A 242 -11.60 4.53 -3.85
CA PRO A 242 -10.24 5.04 -3.97
C PRO A 242 -9.22 3.99 -3.48
N HIS A 243 -8.54 3.37 -4.45
CA HIS A 243 -7.37 2.53 -4.23
C HIS A 243 -6.14 3.21 -4.86
N MET A 244 -5.16 3.58 -4.04
CA MET A 244 -4.05 4.44 -4.40
C MET A 244 -2.85 4.23 -3.47
N ASN A 245 -1.65 4.09 -4.02
CA ASN A 245 -0.43 4.01 -3.22
C ASN A 245 0.78 4.52 -4.01
N SER A 246 1.42 5.57 -3.51
CA SER A 246 2.56 6.20 -4.21
C SER A 246 3.83 5.33 -4.20
N LEU A 247 3.84 4.17 -3.52
CA LEU A 247 4.88 3.15 -3.69
C LEU A 247 4.79 2.42 -5.03
N GLY A 248 3.62 2.41 -5.68
CA GLY A 248 3.42 1.73 -6.96
C GLY A 248 4.45 2.18 -8.00
N GLY A 249 4.68 3.48 -8.14
CA GLY A 249 5.70 4.01 -9.05
C GLY A 249 7.13 3.54 -8.78
N VAL A 250 7.52 3.41 -7.51
CA VAL A 250 8.85 2.89 -7.13
C VAL A 250 8.95 1.40 -7.45
N LEU A 251 7.89 0.64 -7.16
CA LEU A 251 7.84 -0.79 -7.44
C LEU A 251 7.91 -1.08 -8.94
N LEU A 252 7.22 -0.31 -9.78
CA LEU A 252 7.30 -0.46 -11.23
C LEU A 252 8.73 -0.28 -11.74
N GLN A 253 9.43 0.75 -11.27
CA GLN A 253 10.83 0.97 -11.64
C GLN A 253 11.72 -0.20 -11.22
N VAL A 254 11.51 -0.76 -10.01
CA VAL A 254 12.25 -1.94 -9.54
C VAL A 254 11.94 -3.19 -10.37
N LEU A 255 10.69 -3.34 -10.83
CA LEU A 255 10.27 -4.43 -11.70
C LEU A 255 10.67 -4.24 -13.17
N GLY A 256 11.18 -3.05 -13.54
CA GLY A 256 11.54 -2.72 -14.91
C GLY A 256 10.33 -2.48 -15.82
N SER A 257 9.13 -2.31 -15.27
CA SER A 257 7.91 -2.00 -16.02
C SER A 257 7.75 -0.49 -16.17
N ARG A 258 7.24 -0.07 -17.33
CA ARG A 258 7.09 1.34 -17.73
C ARG A 258 5.62 1.66 -17.97
N SER A 259 5.30 2.89 -18.35
CA SER A 259 3.96 3.23 -18.85
C SER A 259 4.04 4.55 -19.62
N ASP A 260 2.96 4.92 -20.29
CA ASP A 260 2.87 6.19 -21.00
C ASP A 260 3.03 7.42 -20.09
N TYR A 261 2.84 7.26 -18.77
CA TYR A 261 3.19 8.29 -17.77
C TYR A 261 4.64 8.77 -17.94
N GLU A 262 5.58 7.88 -18.24
CA GLU A 262 7.00 8.22 -18.41
C GLU A 262 7.30 9.03 -19.67
N VAL A 263 6.33 9.15 -20.57
CA VAL A 263 6.42 10.00 -21.76
C VAL A 263 5.73 11.34 -21.50
N TYR A 264 4.54 11.32 -20.89
CA TYR A 264 3.75 12.54 -20.67
C TYR A 264 4.29 13.43 -19.57
N GLN A 265 4.78 12.85 -18.46
CA GLN A 265 5.30 13.64 -17.34
C GLN A 265 6.53 14.47 -17.73
N PRO A 266 7.58 13.92 -18.37
CA PRO A 266 8.71 14.73 -18.86
C PRO A 266 8.32 15.73 -19.96
N ALA A 267 7.23 15.46 -20.70
CA ALA A 267 6.67 16.39 -21.68
C ALA A 267 5.90 17.55 -21.05
N GLY A 268 5.83 17.62 -19.71
CA GLY A 268 5.32 18.77 -18.96
C GLY A 268 3.81 18.76 -18.72
N ILE A 269 3.14 17.60 -18.86
CA ILE A 269 1.72 17.48 -18.53
C ILE A 269 1.54 16.73 -17.20
N PRO A 270 0.77 17.28 -16.25
CA PRO A 270 0.44 16.61 -15.01
C PRO A 270 -0.60 15.50 -15.24
N GLY A 271 -0.61 14.47 -14.40
CA GLY A 271 -1.56 13.39 -14.62
C GLY A 271 -1.62 12.29 -13.58
N LEU A 272 -2.45 11.31 -13.88
CA LEU A 272 -2.76 10.13 -13.07
C LEU A 272 -2.42 8.87 -13.88
N ASP A 273 -1.79 7.90 -13.24
CA ASP A 273 -1.45 6.60 -13.84
C ASP A 273 -2.10 5.48 -13.02
N VAL A 274 -3.15 4.89 -13.58
CA VAL A 274 -4.00 3.89 -12.93
C VAL A 274 -3.85 2.57 -13.65
N ALA A 275 -3.86 1.46 -12.90
CA ALA A 275 -3.66 0.16 -13.52
C ALA A 275 -4.08 -1.02 -12.67
N PHE A 276 -4.33 -2.13 -13.35
CA PHE A 276 -4.50 -3.45 -12.74
C PHE A 276 -3.13 -4.08 -12.47
N TYR A 277 -2.88 -4.53 -11.24
CA TYR A 277 -1.58 -5.08 -10.84
C TYR A 277 -1.64 -6.21 -9.80
N GLU A 278 -2.83 -6.62 -9.32
CA GLU A 278 -2.90 -7.59 -8.20
C GLU A 278 -2.79 -9.05 -8.63
N GLN A 279 -3.23 -9.39 -9.86
CA GLN A 279 -3.24 -10.76 -10.37
C GLN A 279 -2.56 -10.80 -11.74
N TYR A 280 -1.35 -11.35 -11.85
CA TYR A 280 -0.66 -11.46 -13.14
C TYR A 280 -0.92 -12.81 -13.82
N ALA A 281 -1.40 -12.78 -15.05
CA ALA A 281 -1.50 -13.95 -15.92
C ALA A 281 -0.10 -14.39 -16.39
N ASP A 282 0.19 -15.70 -16.41
CA ASP A 282 1.40 -16.18 -17.10
C ASP A 282 1.16 -16.15 -18.61
N ALA A 283 2.22 -15.89 -19.39
CA ALA A 283 2.15 -15.86 -20.86
C ALA A 283 1.71 -17.20 -21.50
N ARG A 284 1.49 -18.24 -20.70
CA ARG A 284 1.03 -19.57 -21.13
C ARG A 284 -0.47 -19.81 -20.88
N ASP A 285 -1.14 -18.89 -20.20
CA ASP A 285 -2.54 -19.05 -19.83
C ASP A 285 -3.45 -18.53 -20.97
N ASP A 286 -4.45 -19.33 -21.33
CA ASP A 286 -5.47 -18.98 -22.32
C ASP A 286 -6.50 -17.99 -21.73
N ALA A 287 -6.87 -16.99 -22.54
CA ALA A 287 -8.09 -16.18 -22.58
C ALA A 287 -8.83 -15.78 -21.27
N VAL A 288 -9.09 -14.46 -21.12
CA VAL A 288 -10.30 -13.79 -20.52
C VAL A 288 -10.70 -14.13 -19.06
N ASP A 289 -10.21 -15.21 -18.46
CA ASP A 289 -10.57 -15.68 -17.10
C ASP A 289 -9.83 -14.95 -15.97
N PHE A 290 -8.87 -14.08 -16.29
CA PHE A 290 -8.11 -13.30 -15.30
C PHE A 290 -8.81 -12.04 -14.81
N MET A 291 -9.90 -11.65 -15.48
CA MET A 291 -10.64 -10.46 -15.11
C MET A 291 -12.13 -10.73 -15.04
N SER A 292 -12.77 -10.12 -14.07
CA SER A 292 -14.20 -10.17 -13.85
C SER A 292 -14.86 -8.85 -14.25
N PRO A 293 -16.15 -8.88 -14.63
CA PRO A 293 -16.92 -7.66 -14.83
C PRO A 293 -16.89 -6.70 -13.62
N SER A 294 -16.76 -7.23 -12.40
CA SER A 294 -16.70 -6.45 -11.16
C SER A 294 -15.42 -5.65 -11.01
N GLU A 295 -14.28 -6.16 -11.49
CA GLU A 295 -13.00 -5.43 -11.51
C GLU A 295 -13.02 -4.30 -12.53
N LEU A 296 -13.64 -4.53 -13.70
CA LEU A 296 -13.89 -3.47 -14.67
C LEU A 296 -14.86 -2.43 -14.12
N GLN A 297 -15.91 -2.85 -13.41
CA GLN A 297 -16.83 -1.92 -12.72
C GLN A 297 -16.07 -1.05 -11.73
N PHE A 298 -15.21 -1.65 -10.89
CA PHE A 298 -14.39 -0.94 -9.90
C PHE A 298 -13.51 0.14 -10.55
N CYS A 299 -12.73 -0.25 -11.58
CA CYS A 299 -11.86 0.70 -12.28
C CYS A 299 -12.67 1.78 -12.99
N GLY A 300 -13.70 1.37 -13.75
CA GLY A 300 -14.50 2.27 -14.56
C GLY A 300 -15.30 3.28 -13.76
N ASP A 301 -15.82 2.92 -12.58
CA ASP A 301 -16.48 3.87 -11.67
C ASP A 301 -15.50 4.96 -11.20
N ASN A 302 -14.28 4.58 -10.83
CA ASN A 302 -13.24 5.55 -10.43
C ASN A 302 -12.83 6.44 -11.61
N ILE A 303 -12.51 5.86 -12.77
CA ILE A 303 -12.09 6.63 -13.94
C ILE A 303 -13.20 7.57 -14.39
N LEU A 304 -14.45 7.10 -14.50
CA LEU A 304 -15.58 7.93 -14.87
C LEU A 304 -15.79 9.09 -13.91
N ALA A 305 -15.69 8.85 -12.59
CA ALA A 305 -15.86 9.89 -11.58
C ALA A 305 -14.75 10.96 -11.66
N VAL A 306 -13.48 10.53 -11.76
CA VAL A 306 -12.32 11.42 -11.84
C VAL A 306 -12.34 12.22 -13.14
N THR A 307 -12.62 11.60 -14.28
CA THR A 307 -12.77 12.30 -15.56
C THR A 307 -13.91 13.31 -15.50
N SER A 308 -15.06 12.92 -14.94
CA SER A 308 -16.21 13.83 -14.78
C SER A 308 -15.85 15.04 -13.91
N ALA A 309 -15.11 14.83 -12.82
CA ALA A 309 -14.67 15.88 -11.94
C ALA A 309 -13.70 16.84 -12.62
N LEU A 310 -12.69 16.31 -13.34
CA LEU A 310 -11.75 17.13 -14.12
C LEU A 310 -12.48 17.96 -15.18
N LEU A 311 -13.43 17.39 -15.91
CA LEU A 311 -14.22 18.10 -16.93
C LEU A 311 -15.08 19.23 -16.36
N ALA A 312 -15.42 19.15 -15.06
CA ALA A 312 -16.24 20.10 -14.34
C ALA A 312 -15.43 21.17 -13.58
N LEU A 313 -14.11 21.03 -13.48
CA LEU A 313 -13.28 22.03 -12.82
C LEU A 313 -13.35 23.37 -13.57
N PRO A 314 -13.24 24.51 -12.86
CA PRO A 314 -13.15 25.82 -13.52
C PRO A 314 -11.86 26.00 -14.31
N THR A 315 -10.76 25.43 -13.81
CA THR A 315 -9.42 25.51 -14.40
C THR A 315 -8.66 24.21 -14.19
N LEU A 316 -7.81 23.86 -15.15
CA LEU A 316 -6.90 22.72 -15.08
C LEU A 316 -5.47 23.23 -14.86
N GLN A 317 -5.12 23.49 -13.60
CA GLN A 317 -3.80 23.97 -13.20
C GLN A 317 -3.22 23.02 -12.15
N PHE A 318 -2.24 22.22 -12.56
CA PHE A 318 -1.55 21.26 -11.70
C PHE A 318 -0.05 21.26 -12.02
N ASP A 319 0.77 20.75 -11.11
CA ASP A 319 2.21 20.61 -11.30
C ASP A 319 2.57 19.28 -11.97
N ALA A 320 3.27 19.34 -13.11
CA ALA A 320 3.78 18.15 -13.80
C ALA A 320 5.08 17.61 -13.18
N THR A 321 5.79 18.44 -12.43
CA THR A 321 7.10 18.15 -11.82
C THR A 321 7.02 17.76 -10.36
N GLY A 322 5.82 17.80 -9.77
CA GLY A 322 5.61 17.43 -8.38
C GLY A 322 5.81 15.93 -8.12
N SER A 323 5.88 15.61 -6.83
CA SER A 323 5.89 14.22 -6.34
C SER A 323 4.84 14.11 -5.24
N ALA A 324 3.66 13.63 -5.63
CA ALA A 324 2.58 13.43 -4.67
C ALA A 324 2.84 12.20 -3.82
N VAL A 325 2.62 12.33 -2.51
CA VAL A 325 2.71 11.22 -1.57
C VAL A 325 1.31 10.89 -1.12
N TYR A 326 0.91 9.63 -1.24
CA TYR A 326 -0.44 9.21 -0.91
C TYR A 326 -0.51 7.71 -0.70
N PHE A 327 -1.54 7.29 0.01
CA PHE A 327 -1.89 5.90 0.23
C PHE A 327 -3.40 5.83 0.47
N ASP A 328 -3.95 4.63 0.50
CA ASP A 328 -5.29 4.39 0.99
C ASP A 328 -5.25 3.53 2.25
N VAL A 329 -6.38 3.53 2.97
CA VAL A 329 -6.61 2.59 4.07
C VAL A 329 -7.64 1.56 3.59
N LEU A 330 -7.28 0.28 3.65
CA LEU A 330 -8.10 -0.88 3.30
C LEU A 330 -8.58 -0.88 1.83
N GLY A 331 -7.85 -0.24 0.93
CA GLY A 331 -8.26 -0.01 -0.46
C GLY A 331 -9.44 0.93 -0.63
N SER A 332 -9.92 1.60 0.43
CA SER A 332 -11.26 2.22 0.41
C SER A 332 -11.29 3.67 0.82
N PHE A 333 -10.24 4.17 1.47
CA PHE A 333 -10.16 5.53 1.97
C PHE A 333 -8.84 6.16 1.55
N GLY A 334 -8.86 6.92 0.45
CA GLY A 334 -7.68 7.60 -0.07
C GLY A 334 -7.23 8.76 0.82
N ILE A 335 -5.92 8.86 1.06
CA ILE A 335 -5.28 9.90 1.85
C ILE A 335 -4.15 10.53 1.05
N SER A 336 -4.30 11.81 0.70
CA SER A 336 -3.20 12.63 0.16
C SER A 336 -2.35 13.15 1.31
N LEU A 337 -1.08 12.72 1.37
CA LEU A 337 -0.10 13.10 2.38
C LEU A 337 0.63 14.37 1.97
N THR A 338 -0.08 15.50 1.91
CA THR A 338 0.55 16.80 1.69
C THR A 338 1.61 17.09 2.76
N PRO A 339 2.59 17.97 2.50
CA PRO A 339 3.60 18.34 3.50
C PRO A 339 3.01 18.76 4.85
N TRP A 340 1.87 19.47 4.84
CA TRP A 340 1.18 19.90 6.06
C TRP A 340 0.56 18.74 6.84
N VAL A 341 -0.01 17.75 6.17
CA VAL A 341 -0.54 16.54 6.84
C VAL A 341 0.59 15.77 7.51
N ARG A 342 1.74 15.62 6.84
CA ARG A 342 2.93 14.95 7.40
C ARG A 342 3.48 15.69 8.62
N VAL A 343 3.55 17.03 8.56
CA VAL A 343 3.93 17.88 9.70
C VAL A 343 2.94 17.73 10.85
N ALA A 344 1.62 17.78 10.57
CA ALA A 344 0.60 17.65 11.60
C ALA A 344 0.68 16.31 12.34
N LEU A 345 0.81 15.19 11.61
CA LEU A 345 0.98 13.86 12.20
C LEU A 345 2.24 13.78 13.06
N THR A 346 3.35 14.35 12.59
CA THR A 346 4.60 14.41 13.35
C THR A 346 4.44 15.20 14.64
N LEU A 347 3.78 16.37 14.59
CA LEU A 347 3.51 17.20 15.77
C LEU A 347 2.59 16.50 16.77
N VAL A 348 1.57 15.78 16.31
CA VAL A 348 0.69 14.98 17.18
C VAL A 348 1.49 13.87 17.87
N ALA A 349 2.33 13.14 17.14
CA ALA A 349 3.20 12.11 17.71
C ALA A 349 4.11 12.68 18.82
N MET A 350 4.77 13.81 18.54
CA MET A 350 5.64 14.50 19.50
C MET A 350 4.87 15.00 20.73
N SER A 351 3.68 15.57 20.53
CA SER A 351 2.84 16.11 21.61
C SER A 351 2.33 15.01 22.54
N LEU A 352 1.87 13.89 21.98
CA LEU A 352 1.42 12.74 22.77
C LEU A 352 2.58 12.10 23.55
N ALA A 353 3.76 11.96 22.94
CA ALA A 353 4.93 11.45 23.65
C ALA A 353 5.38 12.40 24.76
N ALA A 354 5.34 13.72 24.55
CA ALA A 354 5.61 14.70 25.60
C ALA A 354 4.60 14.60 26.75
N LEU A 355 3.31 14.39 26.45
CA LEU A 355 2.28 14.15 27.45
C LEU A 355 2.53 12.86 28.23
N VAL A 356 2.88 11.76 27.56
CA VAL A 356 3.29 10.49 28.19
C VAL A 356 4.46 10.70 29.15
N LEU A 357 5.50 11.43 28.73
CA LEU A 357 6.65 11.75 29.58
C LEU A 357 6.25 12.59 30.80
N GLY A 358 5.38 13.60 30.62
CA GLY A 358 4.87 14.43 31.70
C GLY A 358 4.06 13.62 32.73
N VAL A 359 3.14 12.77 32.26
CA VAL A 359 2.36 11.87 33.12
C VAL A 359 3.27 10.86 33.82
N SER A 360 4.23 10.26 33.12
CA SER A 360 5.21 9.34 33.70
C SER A 360 6.03 10.02 34.79
N TYR A 361 6.52 11.24 34.54
CA TYR A 361 7.34 11.98 35.51
C TYR A 361 6.55 12.31 36.79
N HIS A 362 5.30 12.75 36.66
CA HIS A 362 4.51 13.23 37.79
C HIS A 362 3.79 12.11 38.55
N SER A 363 3.23 11.12 37.84
CA SER A 363 2.36 10.09 38.42
C SER A 363 3.04 8.74 38.64
N PHE A 364 4.23 8.53 38.04
CA PHE A 364 4.98 7.27 38.10
C PHE A 364 6.47 7.49 38.45
N PRO A 365 6.79 8.14 39.58
CA PRO A 365 8.17 8.42 39.95
C PRO A 365 8.98 7.13 40.20
N LEU A 366 10.25 7.17 39.80
CA LEU A 366 11.25 6.15 40.13
C LEU A 366 11.80 6.44 41.54
N TYR A 367 11.53 5.57 42.50
CA TYR A 367 11.91 5.78 43.91
C TYR A 367 13.29 5.19 44.28
N ASP A 368 13.92 4.42 43.39
CA ASP A 368 15.13 3.63 43.70
C ASP A 368 16.48 4.34 43.44
N THR A 369 16.48 5.64 43.16
CA THR A 369 17.71 6.44 43.18
C THR A 369 17.64 7.42 44.35
N MET A 370 18.63 7.40 45.23
CA MET A 370 18.76 8.21 46.48
C MET A 370 18.76 9.75 46.31
N ILE A 371 18.14 10.30 45.28
CA ILE A 371 18.00 11.73 45.03
C ILE A 371 16.66 11.93 44.34
N VAL A 372 15.86 12.89 44.81
CA VAL A 372 14.70 13.45 44.11
C VAL A 372 15.01 13.54 42.61
N VAL A 373 14.24 12.85 41.77
CA VAL A 373 14.50 12.81 40.32
C VAL A 373 14.30 14.21 39.75
N THR A 374 15.40 14.94 39.59
CA THR A 374 15.39 16.21 38.87
C THR A 374 14.93 15.98 37.42
N PRO A 375 14.30 16.97 36.76
CA PRO A 375 13.90 16.83 35.36
C PRO A 375 15.06 16.37 34.45
N LYS A 376 16.28 16.83 34.74
CA LYS A 376 17.51 16.41 34.04
C LYS A 376 17.82 14.92 34.23
N ALA A 377 17.76 14.42 35.47
CA ALA A 377 18.00 13.00 35.75
C ALA A 377 16.95 12.10 35.10
N PHE A 378 15.67 12.52 35.12
CA PHE A 378 14.60 11.83 34.40
C PHE A 378 14.88 11.76 32.90
N ALA A 379 15.18 12.90 32.26
CA ALA A 379 15.48 12.95 30.83
C ALA A 379 16.67 12.06 30.44
N LEU A 380 17.76 12.08 31.21
CA LEU A 380 18.91 11.21 30.97
C LEU A 380 18.58 9.72 31.14
N SER A 381 17.72 9.37 32.11
CA SER A 381 17.28 7.98 32.28
C SER A 381 16.46 7.49 31.07
N VAL A 382 15.57 8.34 30.54
CA VAL A 382 14.78 8.04 29.33
C VAL A 382 15.68 7.85 28.13
N LEU A 383 16.66 8.74 27.93
CA LEU A 383 17.63 8.64 26.83
C LEU A 383 18.53 7.40 26.94
N GLY A 384 18.84 6.94 28.17
CA GLY A 384 19.58 5.69 28.37
C GLY A 384 18.84 4.47 27.81
N GLU A 385 17.51 4.44 27.97
CA GLU A 385 16.67 3.34 27.47
C GLU A 385 16.54 3.32 25.94
N TRP A 386 16.77 4.44 25.25
CA TRP A 386 16.72 4.51 23.77
C TRP A 386 17.68 3.52 23.12
N THR A 387 18.80 3.21 23.76
CA THR A 387 19.76 2.23 23.23
C THR A 387 19.14 0.85 23.07
N TYR A 388 18.25 0.42 23.97
CA TYR A 388 17.54 -0.86 23.87
C TYR A 388 16.42 -0.81 22.84
N ILE A 389 15.78 0.34 22.69
CA ILE A 389 14.67 0.54 21.74
C ILE A 389 15.20 0.55 20.30
N VAL A 390 16.30 1.25 20.05
CA VAL A 390 17.01 1.21 18.75
C VAL A 390 17.53 -0.19 18.45
N ARG A 391 18.03 -0.92 19.47
CA ARG A 391 18.39 -2.34 19.30
C ARG A 391 17.19 -3.22 18.97
N SER A 392 16.01 -2.96 19.55
CA SER A 392 14.77 -3.64 19.19
C SER A 392 14.41 -3.42 17.73
N PHE A 393 14.44 -2.16 17.27
CA PHE A 393 14.21 -1.83 15.87
C PHE A 393 15.19 -2.59 14.95
N ALA A 394 16.49 -2.54 15.23
CA ALA A 394 17.49 -3.24 14.43
C ALA A 394 17.32 -4.76 14.44
N GLN A 395 16.99 -5.37 15.58
CA GLN A 395 16.78 -6.81 15.69
C GLN A 395 15.47 -7.26 15.03
N ALA A 396 14.39 -6.50 15.17
CA ALA A 396 13.13 -6.76 14.47
C ALA A 396 13.35 -6.71 12.95
N LEU A 397 14.02 -5.67 12.47
CA LEU A 397 14.38 -5.50 11.06
C LEU A 397 15.17 -6.70 10.52
N VAL A 398 16.30 -7.03 11.18
CA VAL A 398 17.17 -8.14 10.77
C VAL A 398 16.43 -9.47 10.89
N GLY A 399 15.64 -9.67 11.94
CA GLY A 399 14.81 -10.86 12.12
C GLY A 399 13.81 -11.01 10.98
N GLY A 400 13.07 -9.95 10.65
CA GLY A 400 12.13 -9.93 9.54
C GLY A 400 12.77 -10.35 8.23
N LEU A 401 13.90 -9.74 7.86
CA LEU A 401 14.63 -10.07 6.63
C LEU A 401 15.22 -11.49 6.64
N PHE A 402 15.78 -11.93 7.77
CA PHE A 402 16.42 -13.23 7.89
C PHE A 402 15.41 -14.37 7.79
N PHE A 403 14.31 -14.29 8.54
CA PHE A 403 13.27 -15.33 8.54
C PHE A 403 12.42 -15.31 7.26
N ASN A 404 12.47 -14.23 6.48
CA ASN A 404 11.81 -14.16 5.19
C ASN A 404 12.71 -14.57 4.01
N LEU A 405 14.02 -14.69 4.21
CA LEU A 405 14.98 -15.11 3.18
C LEU A 405 14.63 -16.46 2.51
N PRO A 406 14.16 -17.50 3.22
CA PRO A 406 13.79 -18.76 2.58
C PRO A 406 12.65 -18.60 1.55
N VAL A 407 11.70 -17.69 1.80
CA VAL A 407 10.62 -17.38 0.85
C VAL A 407 11.20 -16.81 -0.44
N ALA A 408 12.14 -15.86 -0.33
CA ALA A 408 12.81 -15.25 -1.47
C ALA A 408 13.64 -16.26 -2.29
N VAL A 409 14.35 -17.18 -1.62
CA VAL A 409 15.11 -18.25 -2.28
C VAL A 409 14.18 -19.20 -3.03
N LEU A 410 13.04 -19.59 -2.43
CA LEU A 410 12.05 -20.43 -3.11
C LEU A 410 11.43 -19.74 -4.32
N LEU A 411 11.08 -18.47 -4.20
CA LEU A 411 10.54 -17.71 -5.34
C LEU A 411 11.56 -17.55 -6.45
N HIS A 412 12.82 -17.24 -6.11
CA HIS A 412 13.88 -17.13 -7.10
C HIS A 412 14.11 -18.43 -7.85
N THR A 413 14.07 -19.57 -7.15
CA THR A 413 14.32 -20.90 -7.73
C THR A 413 13.13 -21.48 -8.48
N THR A 414 11.91 -21.24 -8.00
CA THR A 414 10.69 -21.87 -8.54
C THR A 414 9.88 -20.96 -9.47
N GLN A 415 9.99 -19.64 -9.33
CA GLN A 415 9.18 -18.64 -10.03
C GLN A 415 7.65 -18.82 -9.83
N HIS A 416 7.22 -19.55 -8.80
CA HIS A 416 5.81 -19.79 -8.50
C HIS A 416 5.26 -18.77 -7.50
N ALA A 417 4.22 -18.03 -7.90
CA ALA A 417 3.58 -16.99 -7.07
C ALA A 417 2.94 -17.53 -5.76
N HIS A 418 2.68 -18.84 -5.66
CA HIS A 418 2.09 -19.46 -4.47
C HIS A 418 2.91 -19.19 -3.19
N PHE A 419 4.23 -19.12 -3.31
CA PHE A 419 5.12 -18.85 -2.17
C PHE A 419 5.07 -17.40 -1.68
N ALA A 420 4.52 -16.46 -2.48
CA ALA A 420 4.40 -15.06 -2.09
C ALA A 420 3.53 -14.87 -0.82
N SER A 421 2.51 -15.74 -0.66
CA SER A 421 1.63 -15.75 0.51
C SER A 421 2.37 -15.96 1.85
N LEU A 422 3.59 -16.53 1.82
CA LEU A 422 4.41 -16.76 3.01
C LEU A 422 5.20 -15.52 3.44
N ALA A 423 5.37 -14.53 2.56
CA ALA A 423 6.25 -13.40 2.83
C ALA A 423 5.81 -12.59 4.07
N LEU A 424 4.51 -12.35 4.18
CA LEU A 424 3.90 -11.66 5.32
C LEU A 424 4.01 -12.44 6.64
N PRO A 425 3.51 -13.69 6.76
CA PRO A 425 3.57 -14.41 8.03
C PRO A 425 5.02 -14.74 8.47
N ALA A 426 5.92 -15.08 7.54
CA ALA A 426 7.33 -15.32 7.86
C ALA A 426 8.03 -14.02 8.31
N GLY A 427 7.81 -12.93 7.59
CA GLY A 427 8.33 -11.60 7.92
C GLY A 427 7.82 -11.08 9.26
N PHE A 428 6.53 -11.24 9.54
CA PHE A 428 5.92 -10.88 10.82
C PHE A 428 6.56 -11.64 11.98
N LEU A 429 6.65 -12.97 11.88
CA LEU A 429 7.27 -13.80 12.91
C LEU A 429 8.74 -13.42 13.15
N GLY A 430 9.48 -13.14 12.07
CA GLY A 430 10.86 -12.64 12.15
C GLY A 430 10.98 -11.32 12.91
N ASN A 431 10.10 -10.35 12.63
CA ASN A 431 10.05 -9.07 13.34
C ASN A 431 9.76 -9.25 14.83
N VAL A 432 8.74 -10.04 15.17
CA VAL A 432 8.37 -10.32 16.57
C VAL A 432 9.48 -11.07 17.30
N LEU A 433 10.15 -12.02 16.64
CA LEU A 433 11.32 -12.71 17.19
C LEU A 433 12.46 -11.74 17.52
N GLY A 434 12.73 -10.78 16.64
CA GLY A 434 13.72 -9.74 16.89
C GLY A 434 13.36 -8.82 18.06
N ALA A 435 12.12 -8.34 18.11
CA ALA A 435 11.64 -7.47 19.19
C ALA A 435 11.65 -8.19 20.56
N THR A 436 11.25 -9.47 20.59
CA THR A 436 11.28 -10.28 21.81
C THR A 436 12.71 -10.60 22.26
N ALA A 437 13.63 -10.87 21.33
CA ALA A 437 15.05 -11.03 21.67
C ALA A 437 15.65 -9.76 22.30
N ALA A 438 15.24 -8.57 21.84
CA ALA A 438 15.66 -7.30 22.42
C ALA A 438 15.10 -7.11 23.84
N ALA A 439 13.81 -7.40 24.02
CA ALA A 439 13.15 -7.36 25.33
C ALA A 439 13.80 -8.30 26.35
N HIS A 440 14.19 -9.50 25.92
CA HIS A 440 14.90 -10.46 26.75
C HIS A 440 16.25 -9.92 27.25
N LYS A 441 17.00 -9.27 26.35
CA LYS A 441 18.29 -8.66 26.68
C LYS A 441 18.12 -7.50 27.67
N TRP A 442 17.10 -6.66 27.48
CA TRP A 442 16.78 -5.57 28.42
C TRP A 442 16.53 -6.09 29.84
N ARG A 443 15.86 -7.24 29.98
CA ARG A 443 15.62 -7.85 31.29
C ARG A 443 16.84 -8.45 31.98
N HIS A 444 17.90 -8.80 31.26
CA HIS A 444 19.07 -9.49 31.84
C HIS A 444 18.73 -10.72 32.73
N GLY A 445 17.64 -11.44 32.43
CA GLY A 445 17.18 -12.59 33.24
C GLY A 445 16.59 -12.24 34.63
N GLN A 446 16.37 -10.95 34.91
CA GLN A 446 15.73 -10.45 36.14
C GLN A 446 14.25 -10.83 36.19
N PRO A 447 13.57 -10.82 37.36
CA PRO A 447 12.13 -11.07 37.52
C PRO A 447 11.24 -9.94 36.91
N HIS A 448 9.91 -10.06 37.03
CA HIS A 448 8.98 -9.07 36.47
C HIS A 448 9.27 -7.65 36.98
N PRO A 449 9.34 -6.64 36.10
CA PRO A 449 9.56 -5.27 36.53
C PRO A 449 8.35 -4.76 37.32
N ASN A 450 8.60 -3.90 38.29
CA ASN A 450 7.52 -3.18 38.97
C ASN A 450 6.81 -2.24 37.98
N VAL A 451 5.60 -1.79 38.32
CA VAL A 451 4.80 -1.00 37.37
C VAL A 451 5.40 0.36 37.04
N ASN A 452 6.05 1.06 37.98
CA ASN A 452 6.70 2.34 37.66
C ASN A 452 7.88 2.14 36.72
N ALA A 453 8.66 1.08 36.91
CA ALA A 453 9.77 0.72 36.05
C ALA A 453 9.30 0.35 34.63
N TYR A 454 8.22 -0.43 34.53
CA TYR A 454 7.59 -0.72 33.25
C TYR A 454 7.10 0.55 32.55
N ILE A 455 6.39 1.42 33.29
CA ILE A 455 5.86 2.67 32.74
C ILE A 455 6.98 3.60 32.28
N HIS A 456 8.10 3.67 33.02
CA HIS A 456 9.28 4.43 32.60
C HIS A 456 9.89 3.88 31.30
N PHE A 457 10.04 2.57 31.17
CA PHE A 457 10.51 1.96 29.93
C PHE A 457 9.51 2.18 28.78
N ALA A 458 8.22 2.02 29.03
CA ALA A 458 7.16 2.24 28.05
C ALA A 458 7.08 3.71 27.59
N ALA A 459 7.27 4.67 28.50
CA ALA A 459 7.38 6.10 28.19
C ALA A 459 8.65 6.42 27.40
N SER A 460 9.74 5.69 27.68
CA SER A 460 10.96 5.77 26.87
C SER A 460 10.73 5.27 25.45
N VAL A 461 9.97 4.17 25.26
CA VAL A 461 9.53 3.71 23.93
C VAL A 461 8.71 4.79 23.22
N ALA A 462 7.74 5.42 23.90
CA ALA A 462 6.94 6.49 23.31
C ALA A 462 7.83 7.66 22.82
N SER A 463 8.77 8.10 23.65
CA SER A 463 9.68 9.20 23.29
C SER A 463 10.63 8.85 22.13
N CYS A 464 11.20 7.64 22.12
CA CYS A 464 12.06 7.18 21.03
C CYS A 464 11.26 7.00 19.74
N SER A 465 10.02 6.50 19.83
CA SER A 465 9.12 6.34 18.70
C SER A 465 8.70 7.68 18.10
N ALA A 466 8.44 8.70 18.93
CA ALA A 466 8.25 10.07 18.45
C ALA A 466 9.50 10.65 17.77
N GLY A 467 10.70 10.28 18.23
CA GLY A 467 11.95 10.58 17.51
C GLY A 467 11.97 9.98 16.09
N PHE A 468 11.56 8.72 15.92
CA PHE A 468 11.42 8.12 14.59
C PHE A 468 10.26 8.69 13.78
N ALA A 469 9.21 9.22 14.41
CA ALA A 469 8.10 9.87 13.71
C ALA A 469 8.55 11.08 12.87
N LEU A 470 9.70 11.69 13.19
CA LEU A 470 10.31 12.74 12.35
C LEU A 470 10.61 12.27 10.92
N LEU A 471 10.80 10.97 10.70
CA LEU A 471 10.99 10.39 9.37
C LEU A 471 9.76 10.62 8.48
N ALA A 472 8.57 10.77 9.05
CA ALA A 472 7.34 11.04 8.29
C ALA A 472 7.39 12.35 7.51
N LEU A 473 8.34 13.24 7.78
CA LEU A 473 8.56 14.46 6.99
C LEU A 473 9.20 14.17 5.62
N LEU A 474 9.85 13.02 5.45
CA LEU A 474 10.42 12.58 4.19
C LEU A 474 9.31 12.23 3.18
N PRO A 475 9.51 12.50 1.87
CA PRO A 475 8.49 12.30 0.85
C PRO A 475 8.36 10.81 0.44
N SER A 476 7.83 9.98 1.35
CA SER A 476 7.47 8.59 1.06
C SER A 476 6.40 8.10 2.05
N PRO A 477 5.42 7.32 1.58
CA PRO A 477 4.32 6.86 2.45
C PRO A 477 4.81 5.88 3.52
N ILE A 478 5.93 5.16 3.31
CA ILE A 478 6.45 4.19 4.30
C ILE A 478 6.77 4.87 5.64
N TRP A 479 7.29 6.10 5.59
CA TRP A 479 7.72 6.79 6.80
C TRP A 479 6.56 7.21 7.71
N ILE A 480 5.34 7.28 7.17
CA ILE A 480 4.14 7.60 7.96
C ILE A 480 3.83 6.52 9.00
N LEU A 481 4.28 5.28 8.76
CA LEU A 481 4.10 4.17 9.68
C LEU A 481 4.74 4.45 11.04
N PHE A 482 5.87 5.17 11.09
CA PHE A 482 6.51 5.56 12.35
C PHE A 482 5.67 6.58 13.13
N ALA A 483 5.08 7.56 12.43
CA ALA A 483 4.22 8.55 13.06
C ALA A 483 2.93 7.90 13.60
N ILE A 484 2.28 7.05 12.80
CA ILE A 484 1.06 6.34 13.22
C ILE A 484 1.36 5.39 14.38
N ALA A 485 2.43 4.60 14.29
CA ALA A 485 2.85 3.72 15.39
C ALA A 485 3.08 4.52 16.68
N SER A 486 3.74 5.68 16.61
CA SER A 486 4.00 6.53 17.77
C SER A 486 2.73 7.14 18.37
N ILE A 487 1.82 7.65 17.53
CA ILE A 487 0.54 8.23 17.95
C ILE A 487 -0.32 7.18 18.66
N VAL A 488 -0.51 6.02 18.01
CA VAL A 488 -1.36 4.95 18.54
C VAL A 488 -0.74 4.38 19.81
N TYR A 489 0.57 4.09 19.81
CA TYR A 489 1.27 3.57 21.00
C TYR A 489 1.14 4.53 22.19
N SER A 490 1.40 5.82 21.97
CA SER A 490 1.30 6.83 23.03
C SER A 490 -0.12 6.98 23.54
N SER A 491 -1.13 6.93 22.66
CA SER A 491 -2.54 7.00 23.03
C SER A 491 -2.97 5.80 23.88
N VAL A 492 -2.62 4.59 23.45
CA VAL A 492 -2.88 3.35 24.20
C VAL A 492 -2.17 3.38 25.56
N LEU A 493 -0.92 3.86 25.60
CA LEU A 493 -0.16 3.97 26.85
C LEU A 493 -0.78 4.99 27.82
N LEU A 494 -1.30 6.12 27.34
CA LEU A 494 -1.99 7.11 28.18
C LEU A 494 -3.28 6.53 28.79
N VAL A 495 -4.07 5.80 28.00
CA VAL A 495 -5.27 5.09 28.51
C VAL A 495 -4.86 4.06 29.57
N PHE A 496 -3.78 3.32 29.31
CA PHE A 496 -3.27 2.33 30.26
C PHE A 496 -2.74 2.97 31.56
N MET A 497 -2.02 4.09 31.46
CA MET A 497 -1.57 4.88 32.61
C MET A 497 -2.76 5.38 33.44
N ALA A 498 -3.80 5.92 32.80
CA ALA A 498 -5.01 6.39 33.46
C ALA A 498 -5.73 5.25 34.20
N ALA A 499 -5.83 4.06 33.59
CA ALA A 499 -6.38 2.89 34.24
C ALA A 499 -5.58 2.47 35.48
N ILE A 500 -4.24 2.48 35.41
CA ILE A 500 -3.40 2.20 36.58
C ILE A 500 -3.60 3.24 37.68
N MET A 501 -3.64 4.53 37.33
CA MET A 501 -3.88 5.61 38.29
C MET A 501 -5.24 5.45 38.98
N TYR A 502 -6.28 5.09 38.23
CA TYR A 502 -7.60 4.81 38.78
C TYR A 502 -7.58 3.63 39.76
N VAL A 503 -6.91 2.53 39.41
CA VAL A 503 -6.79 1.37 40.31
C VAL A 503 -6.02 1.72 41.59
N ARG A 504 -4.96 2.54 41.50
CA ARG A 504 -4.24 3.05 42.69
C ARG A 504 -5.14 3.89 43.57
N TYR A 505 -5.88 4.82 42.98
CA TYR A 505 -6.82 5.66 43.69
C TYR A 505 -7.90 4.83 44.41
N GLN A 506 -8.46 3.81 43.76
CA GLN A 506 -9.41 2.88 44.37
C GLN A 506 -8.81 2.13 45.57
N HIS A 507 -7.60 1.60 45.42
CA HIS A 507 -6.88 0.92 46.50
C HIS A 507 -6.62 1.84 47.71
N GLU A 508 -6.21 3.08 47.46
CA GLU A 508 -5.96 4.07 48.52
C GLU A 508 -7.24 4.52 49.21
N THR A 509 -8.36 4.60 48.49
CA THR A 509 -9.64 5.12 49.00
C THR A 509 -10.46 4.06 49.75
N TYR A 510 -10.50 2.82 49.25
CA TYR A 510 -11.41 1.79 49.76
C TYR A 510 -10.67 0.63 50.47
N GLY A 511 -9.34 0.67 50.52
CA GLY A 511 -8.52 -0.38 51.14
C GLY A 511 -8.28 -1.57 50.20
N PRO A 512 -7.41 -2.52 50.61
CA PRO A 512 -7.13 -3.72 49.82
C PRO A 512 -8.31 -4.68 49.82
N ASP A 513 -9.04 -4.75 48.70
CA ASP A 513 -9.70 -6.01 48.34
C ASP A 513 -8.59 -6.98 47.93
N ASP A 514 -8.29 -7.97 48.79
CA ASP A 514 -7.13 -8.89 48.74
C ASP A 514 -6.92 -9.58 47.38
N GLU A 515 -7.94 -9.60 46.51
CA GLU A 515 -7.89 -10.18 45.16
C GLU A 515 -7.85 -9.15 44.01
N ALA A 516 -8.30 -7.90 44.21
CA ALA A 516 -8.56 -6.94 43.12
C ALA A 516 -7.47 -5.88 42.90
N THR A 517 -6.57 -5.66 43.88
CA THR A 517 -5.69 -4.47 43.90
C THR A 517 -4.18 -4.75 43.92
N TYR A 518 -3.73 -6.00 43.75
CA TYR A 518 -2.30 -6.30 43.75
C TYR A 518 -1.62 -5.90 42.43
N ILE A 519 -1.31 -4.61 42.30
CA ILE A 519 -0.26 -4.11 41.43
C ILE A 519 1.03 -4.08 42.27
N PRO A 520 2.13 -4.75 41.89
CA PRO A 520 3.38 -4.65 42.63
C PRO A 520 3.89 -3.20 42.57
N THR A 521 3.57 -2.42 43.61
CA THR A 521 3.95 -1.01 43.77
C THR A 521 5.27 -0.84 44.51
N ARG A 522 5.75 -1.88 45.21
CA ARG A 522 7.04 -1.85 45.92
C ARG A 522 8.12 -2.66 45.19
N THR A 523 9.14 -1.90 44.76
CA THR A 523 10.54 -2.21 44.44
C THR A 523 10.95 -3.70 44.32
N ALA A 524 10.86 -4.23 43.11
CA ALA A 524 12.07 -4.86 42.57
C ALA A 524 12.89 -3.73 41.93
N MET A 525 14.11 -3.51 42.43
CA MET A 525 14.99 -2.45 41.95
C MET A 525 15.35 -2.69 40.47
N MET A 526 15.31 -1.65 39.64
CA MET A 526 16.00 -1.70 38.34
C MET A 526 17.50 -1.59 38.59
N TYR A 527 18.19 -2.73 38.51
CA TYR A 527 19.63 -2.81 38.73
C TYR A 527 20.40 -2.34 37.49
N TYR A 528 20.84 -1.08 37.49
CA TYR A 528 21.77 -0.52 36.49
C TYR A 528 23.24 -0.95 36.72
N SER A 529 23.51 -2.00 37.50
CA SER A 529 24.87 -2.44 37.82
C SER A 529 25.08 -3.93 37.59
N SER A 530 26.31 -4.27 37.19
CA SER A 530 26.88 -5.60 36.94
C SER A 530 26.89 -6.55 38.16
N ILE A 531 26.07 -6.30 39.17
CA ILE A 531 26.08 -7.01 40.45
C ILE A 531 24.87 -7.95 40.50
N ARG A 532 25.15 -9.26 40.59
CA ARG A 532 24.11 -10.27 40.85
C ARG A 532 23.78 -10.28 42.34
N PHE A 533 22.52 -10.03 42.68
CA PHE A 533 22.01 -10.17 44.04
C PHE A 533 21.40 -11.56 44.21
N GLU A 534 21.76 -12.25 45.30
CA GLU A 534 21.35 -13.65 45.53
C GLU A 534 19.90 -13.81 45.98
N ASN A 535 19.26 -12.75 46.51
CA ASN A 535 17.90 -12.82 47.04
C ASN A 535 17.09 -11.55 46.69
N VAL A 536 16.37 -11.58 45.57
CA VAL A 536 15.29 -10.63 45.27
C VAL A 536 13.97 -11.35 45.53
N LEU A 537 13.13 -10.82 46.42
CA LEU A 537 11.74 -11.28 46.57
C LEU A 537 11.07 -11.17 45.20
N SER A 538 10.83 -12.31 44.55
CA SER A 538 10.08 -12.38 43.30
C SER A 538 8.73 -11.68 43.51
N PRO A 539 8.39 -10.62 42.75
CA PRO A 539 7.01 -10.21 42.64
C PRO A 539 6.19 -11.45 42.27
N ARG A 540 5.01 -11.63 42.90
CA ARG A 540 4.09 -12.70 42.47
C ARG A 540 3.86 -12.55 40.97
N ALA A 541 3.82 -13.67 40.24
CA ALA A 541 3.52 -13.64 38.81
C ALA A 541 2.23 -12.81 38.58
N PRO A 542 2.17 -11.96 37.55
CA PRO A 542 1.00 -11.14 37.28
C PRO A 542 -0.26 -12.00 37.24
N GLN A 543 -1.35 -11.50 37.82
CA GLN A 543 -2.63 -12.18 37.77
C GLN A 543 -3.12 -12.29 36.32
N LEU A 544 -3.96 -13.29 36.03
CA LEU A 544 -4.53 -13.50 34.69
C LEU A 544 -5.22 -12.22 34.14
N ARG A 545 -5.91 -11.46 35.00
CA ARG A 545 -6.58 -10.21 34.62
C ARG A 545 -5.62 -9.14 34.08
N VAL A 546 -4.40 -9.06 34.62
CA VAL A 546 -3.35 -8.13 34.13
C VAL A 546 -2.91 -8.54 32.74
N TYR A 547 -2.68 -9.84 32.51
CA TYR A 547 -2.36 -10.36 31.19
C TYR A 547 -3.49 -10.13 30.18
N LEU A 548 -4.74 -10.29 30.59
CA LEU A 548 -5.91 -10.02 29.73
C LEU A 548 -6.04 -8.53 29.38
N GLY A 549 -5.94 -7.64 30.37
CA GLY A 549 -6.08 -6.19 30.14
C GLY A 549 -5.01 -5.65 29.21
N LEU A 550 -3.78 -6.14 29.36
CA LEU A 550 -2.74 -5.74 28.44
C LEU A 550 -2.80 -6.47 27.08
N ALA A 551 -3.25 -7.73 27.01
CA ALA A 551 -3.54 -8.38 25.73
C ALA A 551 -4.58 -7.58 24.94
N ALA A 552 -5.58 -7.00 25.61
CA ALA A 552 -6.53 -6.09 25.01
C ALA A 552 -5.86 -4.79 24.52
N ALA A 553 -4.97 -4.18 25.31
CA ALA A 553 -4.21 -2.99 24.89
C ALA A 553 -3.37 -3.25 23.62
N VAL A 554 -2.77 -4.44 23.52
CA VAL A 554 -2.00 -4.87 22.34
C VAL A 554 -2.89 -5.10 21.14
N ALA A 555 -4.03 -5.76 21.33
CA ALA A 555 -4.99 -5.95 20.27
C ALA A 555 -5.44 -4.59 19.70
N VAL A 556 -5.81 -3.63 20.56
CA VAL A 556 -6.16 -2.27 20.15
C VAL A 556 -5.02 -1.59 19.39
N TYR A 557 -3.78 -1.70 19.89
CA TYR A 557 -2.62 -1.16 19.17
C TYR A 557 -2.46 -1.79 17.78
N MET A 558 -2.53 -3.12 17.69
CA MET A 558 -2.37 -3.86 16.43
C MET A 558 -3.47 -3.49 15.43
N PHE A 559 -4.74 -3.48 15.85
CA PHE A 559 -5.87 -3.12 14.98
C PHE A 559 -5.88 -1.65 14.50
N LEU A 560 -5.09 -0.77 15.12
CA LEU A 560 -5.02 0.64 14.72
C LEU A 560 -3.74 0.98 13.95
N ALA A 561 -2.59 0.45 14.37
CA ALA A 561 -1.30 0.77 13.78
C ALA A 561 -0.81 -0.30 12.79
N PHE A 562 -0.96 -1.58 13.13
CA PHE A 562 -0.44 -2.68 12.33
C PHE A 562 -1.26 -2.93 11.05
N GLU A 563 -2.55 -2.61 11.05
CA GLU A 563 -3.41 -2.71 9.86
C GLU A 563 -2.83 -1.99 8.65
N LEU A 564 -2.37 -0.74 8.82
CA LEU A 564 -1.79 0.01 7.71
C LEU A 564 -0.49 -0.61 7.19
N SER A 565 0.34 -1.16 8.09
CA SER A 565 1.53 -1.92 7.69
C SER A 565 1.17 -3.15 6.86
N VAL A 566 0.11 -3.87 7.26
CA VAL A 566 -0.39 -5.05 6.51
C VAL A 566 -0.93 -4.63 5.15
N ASP A 567 -1.68 -3.54 5.09
CA ASP A 567 -2.31 -3.05 3.86
C ASP A 567 -1.28 -2.68 2.80
N ILE A 568 -0.31 -1.84 3.16
CA ILE A 568 0.80 -1.45 2.26
C ILE A 568 1.62 -2.69 1.87
N ALA A 569 1.81 -3.64 2.79
CA ALA A 569 2.57 -4.84 2.51
C ALA A 569 1.82 -5.80 1.57
N LEU A 570 0.49 -5.86 1.63
CA LEU A 570 -0.34 -6.59 0.68
C LEU A 570 -0.29 -5.95 -0.71
N ASP A 571 -0.32 -4.62 -0.81
CA ASP A 571 -0.13 -3.91 -2.10
C ASP A 571 1.23 -4.23 -2.72
N VAL A 572 2.30 -4.19 -1.92
CA VAL A 572 3.65 -4.49 -2.41
C VAL A 572 3.76 -5.96 -2.82
N ALA A 573 3.15 -6.86 -2.05
CA ALA A 573 3.18 -8.29 -2.34
C ALA A 573 2.35 -8.65 -3.58
N SER A 574 1.27 -7.91 -3.87
CA SER A 574 0.43 -8.14 -5.06
C SER A 574 1.16 -7.72 -6.34
N VAL A 575 1.76 -6.52 -6.34
CA VAL A 575 2.57 -6.01 -7.47
C VAL A 575 3.82 -6.86 -7.70
N GLY A 576 4.47 -7.31 -6.62
CA GLY A 576 5.76 -8.02 -6.65
C GLY A 576 5.67 -9.54 -6.50
N ALA A 577 4.52 -10.17 -6.75
CA ALA A 577 4.23 -11.56 -6.37
C ALA A 577 5.24 -12.62 -6.88
N LYS A 578 5.97 -12.34 -7.96
CA LYS A 578 7.02 -13.22 -8.51
C LYS A 578 8.44 -12.69 -8.28
N HIS A 579 8.59 -11.47 -7.77
CA HIS A 579 9.88 -10.82 -7.63
C HIS A 579 10.51 -11.08 -6.26
N ALA A 580 11.47 -12.00 -6.22
CA ALA A 580 12.11 -12.48 -4.99
C ALA A 580 12.64 -11.35 -4.09
N LEU A 581 13.26 -10.30 -4.66
CA LEU A 581 13.80 -9.18 -3.89
C LEU A 581 12.68 -8.35 -3.25
N VAL A 582 11.57 -8.10 -3.97
CA VAL A 582 10.45 -7.30 -3.45
C VAL A 582 9.83 -8.04 -2.27
N LEU A 583 9.55 -9.33 -2.44
CA LEU A 583 8.97 -10.16 -1.40
C LEU A 583 9.90 -10.38 -0.22
N TRP A 584 11.21 -10.46 -0.42
CA TRP A 584 12.20 -10.50 0.66
C TRP A 584 12.12 -9.26 1.56
N MET A 585 11.90 -8.08 0.96
CA MET A 585 11.88 -6.77 1.63
C MET A 585 10.53 -6.39 2.25
N VAL A 586 9.44 -7.12 1.98
CA VAL A 586 8.12 -6.92 2.62
C VAL A 586 8.18 -6.72 4.15
N PRO A 587 9.01 -7.45 4.94
CA PRO A 587 9.09 -7.28 6.38
C PRO A 587 9.55 -5.88 6.84
N LEU A 588 10.20 -5.10 5.96
CA LEU A 588 10.57 -3.71 6.22
C LEU A 588 9.34 -2.84 6.50
N LEU A 589 8.19 -3.17 5.90
CA LEU A 589 6.92 -2.44 6.05
C LEU A 589 6.22 -2.77 7.38
N LEU A 590 6.56 -3.90 8.00
CA LEU A 590 6.02 -4.34 9.29
C LEU A 590 6.88 -3.85 10.46
N THR A 591 8.18 -3.62 10.25
CA THR A 591 9.11 -3.25 11.32
C THR A 591 8.67 -1.99 12.12
N PRO A 592 8.23 -0.89 11.47
CA PRO A 592 7.87 0.35 12.17
C PRO A 592 6.75 0.19 13.20
N THR A 593 5.85 -0.77 13.00
CA THR A 593 4.71 -1.01 13.90
C THR A 593 4.98 -2.16 14.88
N LEU A 594 6.02 -2.96 14.68
CA LEU A 594 6.30 -4.12 15.54
C LEU A 594 7.42 -3.89 16.57
N TYR A 595 8.39 -3.00 16.31
CA TYR A 595 9.52 -2.82 17.23
C TYR A 595 9.13 -2.27 18.60
N VAL A 596 8.03 -1.49 18.67
CA VAL A 596 7.50 -0.90 19.91
C VAL A 596 6.91 -1.94 20.87
N LEU A 597 6.61 -3.14 20.37
CA LEU A 597 6.18 -4.28 21.20
C LEU A 597 7.25 -4.71 22.21
N VAL A 598 8.48 -4.17 22.11
CA VAL A 598 9.56 -4.41 23.09
C VAL A 598 9.16 -4.07 24.52
N SER A 599 8.40 -2.99 24.77
CA SER A 599 7.94 -2.65 26.13
C SER A 599 7.05 -3.76 26.68
N LEU A 600 6.05 -4.14 25.89
CA LEU A 600 5.13 -5.21 26.23
C LEU A 600 5.84 -6.55 26.50
N CYS A 601 6.72 -6.95 25.58
CA CYS A 601 7.48 -8.19 25.70
C CYS A 601 8.35 -8.17 26.97
N ALA A 602 8.97 -7.02 27.28
CA ALA A 602 9.79 -6.86 28.47
C ALA A 602 9.00 -7.06 29.77
N TYR A 603 7.70 -6.74 29.79
CA TYR A 603 6.87 -6.94 30.97
C TYR A 603 6.47 -8.42 31.18
N TRP A 604 6.24 -9.18 30.12
CA TRP A 604 5.66 -10.52 30.22
C TRP A 604 6.58 -11.70 30.05
N GLU A 605 7.80 -11.50 29.58
CA GLU A 605 8.74 -12.61 29.49
C GLU A 605 8.90 -13.26 30.86
N PRO A 606 8.44 -14.53 31.04
CA PRO A 606 8.79 -15.27 32.23
C PRO A 606 10.30 -15.56 32.20
N ASN A 607 10.82 -16.23 33.22
CA ASN A 607 12.23 -16.70 33.23
C ASN A 607 12.62 -17.56 31.99
N ALA A 608 11.65 -17.97 31.16
CA ALA A 608 11.86 -18.59 29.86
C ALA A 608 11.59 -17.59 28.72
N PRO A 609 12.50 -17.47 27.74
CA PRO A 609 12.38 -16.50 26.68
C PRO A 609 11.19 -16.75 25.74
N SER A 610 10.42 -15.70 25.47
CA SER A 610 9.22 -15.76 24.63
C SER A 610 9.52 -16.02 23.16
N TYR A 611 10.71 -15.63 22.68
CA TYR A 611 11.15 -15.88 21.30
C TYR A 611 11.11 -17.37 20.92
N ARG A 612 11.26 -18.29 21.87
CA ARG A 612 11.16 -19.74 21.60
C ARG A 612 9.77 -20.14 21.08
N PHE A 613 8.72 -19.53 21.61
CA PHE A 613 7.35 -19.79 21.19
C PHE A 613 7.12 -19.36 19.75
N TYR A 614 7.53 -18.14 19.38
CA TYR A 614 7.39 -17.64 18.01
C TYR A 614 8.24 -18.42 17.02
N TYR A 615 9.41 -18.92 17.43
CA TYR A 615 10.24 -19.78 16.59
C TYR A 615 9.55 -21.11 16.31
N LEU A 616 8.89 -21.72 17.30
CA LEU A 616 8.10 -22.94 17.08
C LEU A 616 6.93 -22.69 16.12
N VAL A 617 6.25 -21.55 16.23
CA VAL A 617 5.17 -21.15 15.31
C VAL A 617 5.72 -20.96 13.89
N TYR A 618 6.90 -20.35 13.74
CA TYR A 618 7.58 -20.22 12.46
C TYR A 618 7.91 -21.58 11.83
N VAL A 619 8.44 -22.53 12.60
CA VAL A 619 8.69 -23.90 12.11
C VAL A 619 7.39 -24.59 11.71
N LEU A 620 6.32 -24.45 12.51
CA LEU A 620 5.01 -25.02 12.20
C LEU A 620 4.40 -24.45 10.91
N LEU A 621 4.54 -23.13 10.68
CA LEU A 621 4.12 -22.48 9.43
C LEU A 621 4.74 -23.18 8.21
N TRP A 622 6.05 -23.42 8.24
CA TRP A 622 6.75 -24.11 7.15
C TRP A 622 6.31 -25.56 6.99
N ILE A 623 6.11 -26.30 8.09
CA ILE A 623 5.62 -27.69 8.03
C ILE A 623 4.25 -27.75 7.36
N VAL A 624 3.31 -26.90 7.80
CA VAL A 624 1.95 -26.84 7.24
C VAL A 624 1.99 -26.47 5.77
N MET A 625 2.81 -25.48 5.40
CA MET A 625 2.94 -25.06 4.01
C MET A 625 3.56 -26.14 3.13
N SER A 626 4.59 -26.84 3.60
CA SER A 626 5.17 -27.97 2.87
C SER A 626 4.16 -29.10 2.66
N MET A 627 3.33 -29.40 3.67
CA MET A 627 2.24 -30.37 3.51
C MET A 627 1.17 -29.91 2.53
N TRP A 628 0.76 -28.64 2.60
CA TRP A 628 -0.21 -28.07 1.67
C TRP A 628 0.29 -28.15 0.22
N TRP A 629 1.55 -27.75 -0.01
CA TRP A 629 2.19 -27.83 -1.32
C TRP A 629 2.27 -29.26 -1.85
N LEU A 630 2.57 -30.25 -1.00
CA LEU A 630 2.55 -31.67 -1.41
C LEU A 630 1.16 -32.17 -1.83
N VAL A 631 0.08 -31.52 -1.39
CA VAL A 631 -1.30 -31.90 -1.70
C VAL A 631 -1.86 -31.15 -2.91
N THR A 632 -1.49 -29.87 -3.07
CA THR A 632 -2.03 -29.00 -4.13
C THR A 632 -1.10 -28.80 -5.32
N GLY A 633 0.18 -29.17 -5.18
CA GLY A 633 1.26 -28.92 -6.13
C GLY A 633 1.48 -30.04 -7.13
#